data_AF-A0A5K0VCF3-F1
#
_entry.id   AF-A0A5K0VCF3-F1
#
_cell.length_a   1.000
_cell.length_b   1.000
_cell.length_c   1.000
_cell.angle_alpha   90.00
_cell.angle_beta   90.00
_cell.angle_gamma   90.00
#
_symmetry.space_group_name_H-M   'P 1'
#
loop_
_entity.id
_entity.type
_entity.pdbx_description
1 polymer ?
#
loop_
_entity_poly.entity_id
_entity_poly.type
_entity_poly.pdbx_seq_one_letter_code
_entity_poly.pdbx_strand_id
1 'polypeptide(L)' 'IDQVDVRMKAVQLLGRLFSLPGCQAAHEYHQLFVEFLKRFSDKSVEVRLSALECAKGCYMANPSGVEALDIL' A
#
# COMPACT_ATOMS: atom_id res chain seq x y z
N ILE A 1 14.54 -6.23 -18.19
CA ILE A 1 15.06 -6.78 -16.92
C ILE A 1 13.94 -6.68 -15.89
N ASP A 2 13.61 -7.77 -15.21
CA ASP A 2 12.61 -7.74 -14.14
C ASP A 2 13.24 -7.16 -12.86
N GLN A 3 12.73 -6.02 -12.39
CA GLN A 3 13.28 -5.30 -11.23
C GLN A 3 12.42 -5.50 -9.99
N VAL A 4 12.30 -6.75 -9.53
CA VAL A 4 11.43 -7.13 -8.40
C VAL A 4 11.81 -6.35 -7.14
N ASP A 5 13.10 -6.28 -6.80
CA ASP A 5 13.60 -5.57 -5.61
C ASP A 5 13.21 -4.08 -5.59
N VAL A 6 13.23 -3.43 -6.75
CA VAL A 6 12.84 -2.02 -6.87
C VAL A 6 11.35 -1.86 -6.61
N ARG A 7 10.52 -2.76 -7.14
CA ARG A 7 9.07 -2.75 -6.87
C ARG A 7 8.77 -3.02 -5.41
N MET A 8 9.44 -3.98 -4.77
CA MET A 8 9.31 -4.23 -3.33
C MET A 8 9.66 -3.00 -2.50
N LYS A 9 10.79 -2.36 -2.78
CA LYS A 9 11.19 -1.13 -2.07
C LYS A 9 10.16 -0.01 -2.21
N ALA A 10 9.57 0.14 -3.41
CA ALA A 10 8.51 1.12 -3.66
C ALA A 10 7.25 0.78 -2.85
N VAL A 11 6.78 -0.47 -2.86
CA VAL A 11 5.61 -0.92 -2.09
C VAL A 11 5.81 -0.67 -0.60
N GLN A 12 6.97 -1.04 -0.05
CA GLN A 12 7.27 -0.84 1.37
C GLN A 12 7.36 0.63 1.75
N LEU A 13 7.87 1.49 0.86
CA LEU A 13 7.89 2.94 1.10
C LEU A 13 6.46 3.50 1.16
N LEU A 14 5.62 3.15 0.21
CA LEU A 14 4.21 3.59 0.17
C LEU A 14 3.43 3.04 1.36
N GLY A 15 3.63 1.78 1.72
CA GLY A 15 3.00 1.17 2.90
C GLY A 15 3.34 1.89 4.20
N ARG A 16 4.61 2.29 4.38
CA ARG A 16 5.02 3.11 5.54
C ARG A 16 4.36 4.49 5.50
N LEU A 17 4.33 5.15 4.34
CA LEU A 17 3.70 6.47 4.19
C LEU A 17 2.22 6.44 4.57
N PHE A 18 1.47 5.46 4.08
CA PHE A 18 0.03 5.34 4.29
C PHE A 18 -0.37 4.78 5.68
N SER A 19 0.59 4.22 6.42
CA SER A 19 0.37 3.76 7.80
C SER A 19 0.84 4.76 8.87
N LEU A 20 1.27 5.96 8.48
CA LEU A 20 1.66 7.01 9.42
C LEU A 20 0.45 7.49 10.25
N PRO A 21 0.47 7.35 11.59
CA PRO A 21 -0.64 7.78 12.44
C PRO A 21 -0.89 9.30 12.33
N GLY A 22 -2.15 9.69 12.26
CA GLY A 22 -2.55 11.11 12.21
C GLY A 22 -2.31 11.79 10.86
N CYS A 23 -1.70 11.11 9.88
CA CYS A 23 -1.56 11.60 8.52
C CYS A 23 -2.62 10.92 7.63
N GLN A 24 -3.38 11.70 6.87
CA GLN A 24 -4.36 11.15 5.93
C GLN A 24 -3.72 10.94 4.55
N ALA A 25 -2.50 10.40 4.50
CA ALA A 25 -1.72 10.29 3.26
C ALA A 25 -2.43 9.50 2.15
N ALA A 26 -3.22 8.48 2.50
CA ALA A 26 -4.01 7.72 1.52
C ALA A 26 -5.11 8.59 0.88
N HIS A 27 -5.64 9.56 1.63
CA HIS A 27 -6.60 10.55 1.14
C HIS A 27 -5.90 11.66 0.34
N GLU A 28 -4.85 12.26 0.92
CA GLU A 28 -4.09 13.38 0.34
C GLU A 28 -3.43 12.99 -0.99
N TYR A 29 -2.93 11.75 -1.08
CA TYR A 29 -2.26 11.21 -2.26
C TYR A 29 -3.04 10.05 -2.87
N HIS A 30 -4.36 10.18 -3.00
CA HIS A 30 -5.26 9.10 -3.42
C HIS A 30 -4.84 8.39 -4.72
N GLN A 31 -4.35 9.12 -5.73
CA GLN A 31 -3.87 8.50 -6.96
C GLN A 31 -2.68 7.55 -6.72
N LEU A 32 -1.78 7.92 -5.81
CA LEU A 32 -0.65 7.08 -5.41
C LEU A 32 -1.12 5.88 -4.57
N PHE A 33 -2.16 6.07 -3.76
CA PHE A 33 -2.80 4.99 -3.01
C PHE A 33 -3.44 3.95 -3.94
N VAL A 34 -4.15 4.39 -4.99
CA VAL A 34 -4.69 3.50 -6.04
C VAL A 34 -3.57 2.71 -6.73
N GLU A 35 -2.45 3.33 -7.07
CA GLU A 35 -1.29 2.63 -7.64
C GLU A 35 -0.67 1.61 -6.68
N PHE A 36 -0.66 1.92 -5.39
CA PHE A 36 -0.26 0.97 -4.34
C PHE A 36 -1.19 -0.25 -4.32
N LEU A 37 -2.52 -0.07 -4.34
CA LEU A 37 -3.47 -1.18 -4.34
C LEU A 37 -3.32 -2.10 -5.56
N LYS A 38 -2.99 -1.54 -6.73
CA LYS A 38 -2.68 -2.32 -7.94
C LYS A 38 -1.51 -3.30 -7.74
N ARG A 39 -0.68 -3.14 -6.71
CA ARG A 39 0.41 -4.09 -6.39
C ARG A 39 -0.09 -5.41 -5.84
N PHE A 40 -1.36 -5.54 -5.44
CA PHE A 40 -1.98 -6.83 -5.16
C PHE A 40 -2.04 -7.75 -6.39
N SER A 41 -1.96 -7.17 -7.60
CA SER A 41 -1.90 -7.89 -8.86
C SER A 41 -0.50 -7.89 -9.49
N ASP A 42 0.56 -7.60 -8.72
CA ASP A 42 1.93 -7.73 -9.24
C ASP A 42 2.22 -9.18 -9.66
N LYS A 43 3.00 -9.34 -10.74
CA LYS A 43 3.39 -10.66 -11.26
C LYS A 43 4.27 -11.47 -10.29
N SER A 44 4.99 -10.80 -9.39
CA SER A 44 5.82 -11.46 -8.36
C SER A 44 5.00 -11.70 -7.10
N VAL A 45 5.03 -12.93 -6.59
CA VAL A 45 4.35 -13.31 -5.35
C VAL A 45 4.90 -12.52 -4.16
N GLU A 46 6.21 -12.29 -4.13
CA GLU A 46 6.92 -11.55 -3.10
C GLU A 46 6.43 -10.09 -3.01
N VAL A 47 6.20 -9.44 -4.16
CA VAL A 47 5.63 -8.09 -4.19
C VAL A 47 4.19 -8.10 -3.68
N ARG A 48 3.38 -9.09 -4.07
CA ARG A 48 1.98 -9.21 -3.60
C ARG A 48 1.91 -9.40 -2.09
N LEU A 49 2.75 -10.27 -1.53
CA LEU A 49 2.82 -10.49 -0.08
C LEU A 49 3.25 -9.21 0.65
N SER A 50 4.28 -8.52 0.15
CA SER A 50 4.72 -7.25 0.74
C SER A 50 3.64 -6.17 0.68
N ALA A 51 2.85 -6.12 -0.40
CA ALA A 51 1.72 -5.20 -0.51
C ALA A 51 0.63 -5.52 0.51
N LEU A 52 0.29 -6.80 0.71
CA LEU A 52 -0.71 -7.22 1.69
C LEU A 52 -0.30 -6.88 3.13
N GLU A 53 0.97 -7.10 3.49
CA GLU A 53 1.51 -6.70 4.79
C GLU A 53 1.43 -5.19 5.01
N CYS A 54 1.79 -4.40 3.99
CA CYS A 54 1.66 -2.95 4.03
C CYS A 54 0.21 -2.50 4.17
N ALA A 55 -0.71 -3.11 3.42
CA ALA A 55 -2.12 -2.77 3.41
C ALA A 55 -2.79 -3.06 4.76
N LYS A 56 -2.41 -4.16 5.43
CA LYS A 56 -2.81 -4.42 6.82
C LYS A 56 -2.41 -3.27 7.74
N GLY A 57 -1.18 -2.76 7.62
CA GLY A 57 -0.72 -1.60 8.38
C GLY A 57 -1.53 -0.33 8.11
N CYS A 58 -1.85 -0.08 6.83
CA CYS A 58 -2.68 1.05 6.42
C CYS A 58 -4.10 0.95 7.00
N TYR A 59 -4.73 -0.22 6.89
CA TYR A 59 -6.06 -0.48 7.46
C TYR A 59 -6.07 -0.27 8.98
N MET A 60 -5.06 -0.78 9.69
CA MET A 60 -4.98 -0.64 11.14
C MET A 60 -4.73 0.81 11.58
N ALA A 61 -4.13 1.65 10.74
CA ALA A 61 -3.89 3.07 11.06
C ALA A 61 -5.17 3.92 11.03
N ASN A 62 -6.14 3.57 10.18
CA ASN A 62 -7.45 4.22 10.14
C ASN A 62 -8.57 3.26 9.67
N PRO A 63 -9.06 2.35 10.54
CA PRO A 63 -10.05 1.34 10.14
C PRO A 63 -11.42 1.91 9.76
N SER A 64 -11.70 3.17 10.13
CA SER A 64 -12.97 3.85 9.87
C SER A 64 -12.92 4.75 8.63
N GLY A 65 -11.75 4.90 7.99
CA GLY A 65 -11.57 5.71 6.79
C GLY A 65 -12.21 5.08 5.56
N VAL A 66 -12.58 5.90 4.57
CA VAL A 66 -13.15 5.40 3.30
C VAL A 66 -12.14 4.54 2.54
N GLU A 67 -10.85 4.85 2.66
CA GLU A 67 -9.74 4.11 2.07
C GLU A 67 -9.57 2.71 2.69
N ALA A 68 -10.10 2.46 3.90
CA ALA A 68 -10.11 1.13 4.50
C ALA A 68 -11.00 0.17 3.70
N LEU A 69 -12.06 0.66 3.06
CA LEU A 69 -12.93 -0.13 2.19
C LEU A 69 -12.24 -0.49 0.87
N ASP A 70 -11.34 0.36 0.37
CA ASP A 70 -10.59 0.09 -0.85
C ASP A 70 -9.53 -1.02 -0.66
N ILE A 71 -9.19 -1.35 0.60
CA ILE A 71 -8.27 -2.44 0.95
C ILE A 71 -8.98 -3.80 1.04
N LEU A 72 -10.30 -3.82 1.30
CA LEU A 72 -11.12 -5.03 1.48
C LEU A 72 -11.60 -5.62 0.16
#